data_AF-A0A399R8M4-F1
#
_entry.id   AF-A0A399R8M4-F1
#
_cell.length_a   1.000
_cell.length_b   1.000
_cell.length_c   1.000
_cell.angle_alpha   90.00
_cell.angle_beta   90.00
_cell.angle_gamma   90.00
#
_symmetry.space_group_name_H-M   'P 1'
#
loop_
_entity.id
_entity.type
_entity.pdbx_description
1 polymer ?
#
loop_
_entity_poly.entity_id
_entity_poly.type
_entity_poly.pdbx_seq_one_letter_code
_entity_poly.pdbx_strand_id
1 'polypeptide(L)'
;MIARVWPRLVALVAGIAAMLEGAGASDRAMRLRAMRLLRPAEALARRIITLLADRLEADLPPLRDGGGQKRPEPVRRRHSAGFVLFEPVATCAASISRPGRGRRFHAGPRIVDVLGLIAVSPTQRDTPAKPRLEGRIAALQKAVEAPERHALRLARRRARALSSDGPRPRLTPLRPGWPPGIRGRETPGWLTAVLDDLTVQIRCRPPPSF
;
A
#
# COMPACT_ATOMS: atom_id res chain seq x y z
N MET A 1 -17.78 -7.35 13.60
CA MET A 1 -17.49 -6.75 12.28
C MET A 1 -16.38 -7.50 11.52
N ILE A 2 -15.13 -7.56 12.01
CA ILE A 2 -14.00 -8.21 11.31
C ILE A 2 -14.33 -9.65 10.86
N ALA A 3 -14.87 -10.47 11.75
CA ALA A 3 -15.26 -11.86 11.43
C ALA A 3 -16.29 -12.00 10.30
N ARG A 4 -17.16 -11.00 10.08
CA ARG A 4 -18.17 -11.00 9.00
C ARG A 4 -17.60 -10.51 7.67
N VAL A 5 -16.66 -9.57 7.72
CA VAL A 5 -16.06 -8.92 6.54
C VAL A 5 -14.91 -9.74 5.97
N TRP A 6 -14.16 -10.43 6.82
CA TRP A 6 -12.95 -11.16 6.43
C TRP A 6 -13.19 -12.21 5.33
N PRO A 7 -14.19 -13.10 5.43
CA PRO A 7 -14.45 -14.08 4.38
C PRO A 7 -14.81 -13.43 3.04
N ARG A 8 -15.49 -12.27 3.06
CA ARG A 8 -15.83 -11.52 1.85
C ARG A 8 -14.59 -10.91 1.19
N LEU A 9 -13.62 -10.43 1.99
CA LEU A 9 -12.33 -9.97 1.47
C LEU A 9 -11.54 -11.13 0.86
N VAL A 10 -11.47 -12.28 1.53
CA VAL A 10 -10.82 -13.50 1.01
C VAL A 10 -11.41 -13.89 -0.35
N ALA A 11 -12.75 -13.99 -0.42
CA ALA A 11 -13.47 -14.32 -1.65
C ALA A 11 -13.24 -13.29 -2.76
N LEU A 12 -13.21 -12.00 -2.43
CA LEU A 12 -12.92 -10.94 -3.40
C LEU A 12 -11.51 -11.08 -3.97
N VAL A 13 -10.50 -11.33 -3.14
CA VAL A 13 -9.11 -11.48 -3.58
C VAL A 13 -8.95 -12.72 -4.46
N ALA A 14 -9.60 -13.84 -4.09
CA ALA A 14 -9.65 -15.04 -4.92
C ALA A 14 -10.32 -14.78 -6.29
N GLY A 15 -11.44 -14.05 -6.30
CA GLY A 15 -12.12 -13.65 -7.54
C GLY A 15 -11.27 -12.75 -8.44
N ILE A 16 -10.49 -11.83 -7.87
CA ILE A 16 -9.54 -11.01 -8.63
C ILE A 16 -8.42 -11.87 -9.26
N ALA A 17 -7.94 -12.88 -8.54
CA ALA A 17 -6.94 -13.82 -9.06
C ALA A 17 -7.50 -14.65 -10.23
N ALA A 18 -8.67 -15.29 -10.03
CA ALA A 18 -9.33 -16.09 -11.07
C ALA A 18 -9.66 -15.27 -12.34
N MET A 19 -10.05 -14.00 -12.17
CA MET A 19 -10.29 -13.09 -13.29
C MET A 19 -9.04 -12.84 -14.14
N LEU A 20 -7.83 -12.92 -13.57
CA LEU A 20 -6.58 -12.79 -14.32
C LEU A 20 -6.12 -14.10 -14.92
N GLU A 21 -6.41 -15.24 -14.30
CA GLU A 21 -6.11 -16.57 -14.85
C GLU A 21 -6.90 -16.83 -16.14
N GLY A 22 -8.16 -16.42 -16.19
CA GLY A 22 -8.99 -16.50 -17.40
C GLY A 22 -8.68 -15.43 -18.46
N ALA A 23 -7.87 -14.42 -18.14
CA ALA A 23 -7.57 -13.32 -19.05
C ALA A 23 -6.26 -13.57 -19.81
N GLY A 24 -6.31 -13.47 -21.14
CA GLY A 24 -5.10 -13.51 -21.95
C GLY A 24 -4.10 -12.42 -21.55
N ALA A 25 -2.80 -12.67 -21.77
CA ALA A 25 -1.72 -11.76 -21.36
C ALA A 25 -1.83 -10.32 -21.94
N SER A 26 -2.64 -10.12 -22.98
CA SER A 26 -2.90 -8.86 -23.67
C SER A 26 -4.20 -8.15 -23.24
N ASP A 27 -5.05 -8.76 -22.39
CA ASP A 27 -6.33 -8.15 -22.02
C ASP A 27 -6.12 -6.99 -21.03
N ARG A 28 -5.94 -5.80 -21.61
CA ARG A 28 -5.73 -4.55 -20.89
C ARG A 28 -6.95 -4.16 -20.07
N ALA A 29 -8.16 -4.40 -20.58
CA ALA A 29 -9.39 -4.01 -19.91
C ALA A 29 -9.56 -4.80 -18.61
N MET A 30 -9.36 -6.12 -18.68
CA MET A 30 -9.43 -6.99 -17.51
C MET A 30 -8.37 -6.63 -16.47
N ARG A 31 -7.12 -6.38 -16.89
CA ARG A 31 -6.05 -5.97 -15.98
C ARG A 31 -6.34 -4.64 -15.29
N LEU A 32 -6.94 -3.69 -15.99
CA LEU A 32 -7.37 -2.42 -15.40
C LEU A 32 -8.51 -2.62 -14.40
N ARG A 33 -9.46 -3.50 -14.71
CA ARG A 33 -10.55 -3.87 -13.80
C ARG A 33 -10.02 -4.53 -12.53
N ALA A 34 -9.15 -5.54 -12.66
CA ALA A 34 -8.45 -6.18 -11.55
C ALA A 34 -7.73 -5.17 -10.67
N MET A 35 -6.98 -4.24 -11.28
CA MET A 35 -6.30 -3.16 -10.55
C MET A 35 -7.26 -2.21 -9.81
N ARG A 36 -8.43 -1.91 -10.39
CA ARG A 36 -9.44 -1.05 -9.75
C ARG A 36 -10.09 -1.72 -8.54
N LEU A 37 -10.29 -3.03 -8.58
CA LEU A 37 -10.80 -3.84 -7.46
C LEU A 37 -9.73 -4.12 -6.40
N LEU A 38 -8.48 -4.30 -6.82
CA LEU A 38 -7.37 -4.61 -5.92
C LEU A 38 -7.08 -3.44 -4.97
N ARG A 39 -7.16 -2.19 -5.44
CA ARG A 39 -6.91 -0.98 -4.62
C ARG A 39 -7.77 -0.89 -3.36
N PRO A 40 -9.12 -0.96 -3.45
CA PRO A 40 -9.97 -0.92 -2.27
C PRO A 40 -9.85 -2.20 -1.43
N ALA A 41 -9.58 -3.37 -2.03
CA ALA A 41 -9.29 -4.59 -1.28
C ALA A 41 -8.04 -4.48 -0.40
N GLU A 42 -6.93 -3.95 -0.96
CA GLU A 42 -5.72 -3.67 -0.20
C GLU A 42 -5.98 -2.63 0.91
N ALA A 43 -6.78 -1.60 0.63
CA ALA A 43 -7.14 -0.56 1.60
C ALA A 43 -7.92 -1.14 2.80
N LEU A 44 -8.82 -2.09 2.52
CA LEU A 44 -9.58 -2.82 3.53
C LEU A 44 -8.65 -3.69 4.37
N ALA A 45 -7.77 -4.47 3.73
CA ALA A 45 -6.80 -5.32 4.42
C ALA A 45 -5.94 -4.51 5.41
N ARG A 46 -5.42 -3.34 5.00
CA ARG A 46 -4.62 -2.47 5.88
C ARG A 46 -5.39 -1.97 7.09
N ARG A 47 -6.67 -1.62 6.91
CA ARG A 47 -7.55 -1.15 8.01
C ARG A 47 -7.85 -2.29 8.99
N ILE A 48 -8.14 -3.49 8.49
CA ILE A 48 -8.34 -4.66 9.34
C ILE A 48 -7.06 -4.99 10.12
N ILE A 49 -5.90 -5.02 9.47
CA ILE A 49 -4.60 -5.23 10.14
C ILE A 49 -4.34 -4.15 11.19
N THR A 50 -4.73 -2.90 10.91
CA THR A 50 -4.63 -1.80 11.89
C THR A 50 -5.48 -2.08 13.11
N LEU A 51 -6.76 -2.42 12.94
CA LEU A 51 -7.65 -2.74 14.07
C LEU A 51 -7.20 -3.97 14.86
N LEU A 52 -6.65 -4.98 14.18
CA LEU A 52 -6.05 -6.13 14.86
C LEU A 52 -4.80 -5.73 15.65
N ALA A 53 -3.95 -4.87 15.10
CA ALA A 53 -2.78 -4.37 15.82
C ALA A 53 -3.19 -3.56 17.05
N ASP A 54 -4.27 -2.79 16.95
CA ASP A 54 -4.80 -1.99 18.05
C ASP A 54 -5.29 -2.87 19.21
N ARG A 55 -5.88 -4.03 18.91
CA ARG A 55 -6.24 -5.02 19.94
C ARG A 55 -5.01 -5.60 20.62
N LEU A 56 -3.99 -5.94 19.84
CA LEU A 56 -2.73 -6.51 20.36
C LEU A 56 -1.91 -5.49 21.15
N GLU A 57 -2.01 -4.19 20.84
CA GLU A 57 -1.35 -3.12 21.60
C GLU A 57 -1.81 -3.06 23.06
N ALA A 58 -3.09 -3.36 23.33
CA ALA A 58 -3.62 -3.39 24.68
C ALA A 58 -2.98 -4.51 25.53
N ASP A 59 -2.57 -5.60 24.90
CA ASP A 59 -2.05 -6.80 25.57
C ASP A 59 -0.51 -6.87 25.59
N LEU A 60 0.18 -5.92 24.96
CA LEU A 60 1.65 -5.95 24.87
C LEU A 60 2.26 -5.43 26.18
N PRO A 61 3.18 -6.18 26.82
CA PRO A 61 3.91 -5.66 27.97
C PRO A 61 4.75 -4.44 27.56
N PRO A 62 4.94 -3.46 28.46
CA PRO A 62 5.82 -2.32 28.20
C PRO A 62 7.19 -2.84 27.79
N LEU A 63 7.70 -2.37 26.65
CA LEU A 63 9.03 -2.75 26.22
C LEU A 63 10.02 -2.25 27.27
N ARG A 64 10.75 -3.18 27.89
CA ARG A 64 11.94 -2.84 28.68
C ARG A 64 12.92 -2.11 27.77
N ASP A 65 13.55 -1.07 28.30
CA ASP A 65 14.64 -0.33 27.64
C ASP A 65 15.81 -1.28 27.38
N GLY A 66 15.76 -1.96 26.24
CA GLY A 66 16.87 -2.75 25.74
C GLY A 66 17.97 -1.79 25.33
N GLY A 67 19.01 -1.69 26.17
CA GLY A 67 20.20 -0.87 25.95
C GLY A 67 20.68 -0.91 24.50
N GLY A 68 21.04 0.27 23.99
CA GLY A 68 21.27 0.57 22.58
C GLY A 68 22.26 -0.38 21.89
N GLN A 69 21.76 -1.48 21.35
CA GLN A 69 22.51 -2.24 20.35
C GLN A 69 22.43 -1.49 19.02
N LYS A 70 23.59 -1.04 18.53
CA LYS A 70 23.77 -0.46 17.19
C LYS A 70 23.14 -1.40 16.16
N ARG A 71 22.00 -0.99 15.61
CA ARG A 71 21.38 -1.69 14.49
C ARG A 71 22.34 -1.64 13.29
N PRO A 72 22.61 -2.77 12.61
CA PRO A 72 23.33 -2.74 11.35
C PRO A 72 22.55 -1.85 10.36
N GLU A 73 23.28 -1.11 9.52
CA GLU A 73 22.67 -0.27 8.49
C GLU A 73 21.66 -1.10 7.68
N PRO A 74 20.44 -0.59 7.46
CA PRO A 74 19.45 -1.32 6.70
C PRO A 74 19.93 -1.37 5.25
N VAL A 75 20.43 -2.54 4.83
CA VAL A 75 20.58 -2.87 3.41
C VAL A 75 19.24 -2.56 2.76
N ARG A 76 19.22 -1.56 1.88
CA ARG A 76 18.01 -1.10 1.16
C ARG A 76 17.54 -2.24 0.25
N ARG A 77 16.82 -3.21 0.82
CA ARG A 77 16.10 -4.22 0.03
C ARG A 77 15.13 -3.45 -0.84
N ARG A 78 15.32 -3.52 -2.16
CA ARG A 78 14.36 -3.00 -3.14
C ARG A 78 12.99 -3.52 -2.71
N HIS A 79 12.06 -2.61 -2.42
CA HIS A 79 10.70 -2.99 -2.06
C HIS A 79 10.15 -3.85 -3.20
N SER A 80 9.90 -5.13 -2.93
CA SER A 80 9.25 -6.05 -3.86
C SER A 80 7.94 -5.41 -4.31
N ALA A 81 7.62 -5.50 -5.59
CA ALA A 81 6.45 -4.88 -6.24
C ALA A 81 5.11 -5.53 -5.81
N GLY A 82 4.92 -5.81 -4.51
CA GLY A 82 3.76 -6.47 -3.92
C GLY A 82 3.01 -5.59 -2.92
N PHE A 83 2.03 -6.18 -2.22
CA PHE A 83 1.28 -5.53 -1.14
C PHE A 83 2.23 -5.00 -0.06
N VAL A 84 2.20 -3.68 0.15
CA VAL A 84 2.92 -3.01 1.23
C VAL A 84 1.93 -2.58 2.29
N LEU A 85 2.22 -2.92 3.55
CA LEU A 85 1.37 -2.56 4.69
C LEU A 85 1.24 -1.04 4.82
N PHE A 86 2.34 -0.30 4.71
CA PHE A 86 2.32 1.15 4.67
C PHE A 86 2.03 1.61 3.25
N GLU A 87 0.92 2.32 3.06
CA GLU A 87 0.61 2.88 1.75
C GLU A 87 1.71 3.87 1.35
N PRO A 88 2.32 3.71 0.15
CA PRO A 88 3.27 4.69 -0.34
C PRO A 88 2.55 6.03 -0.48
N VAL A 89 3.01 7.03 0.28
CA VAL A 89 2.60 8.41 0.08
C VAL A 89 3.42 8.92 -1.09
N ALA A 90 2.76 9.47 -2.11
CA ALA A 90 3.45 10.25 -3.12
C ALA A 90 4.03 11.48 -2.42
N THR A 91 5.27 11.39 -1.97
CA THR A 91 6.03 12.55 -1.51
C THR A 91 6.42 13.36 -2.74
N CYS A 92 6.54 14.69 -2.63
CA CYS A 92 7.08 15.51 -3.70
C CYS A 92 8.45 14.97 -4.17
N ALA A 93 9.26 14.46 -3.23
CA ALA A 93 10.50 13.77 -3.56
C ALA A 93 10.29 12.55 -4.49
N ALA A 94 9.24 11.75 -4.32
CA ALA A 94 8.94 10.61 -5.19
C ALA A 94 8.40 11.00 -6.58
N SER A 95 7.76 12.17 -6.73
CA SER A 95 7.32 12.69 -8.03
C SER A 95 8.42 13.46 -8.76
N ILE A 96 9.39 14.02 -8.04
CA ILE A 96 10.52 14.77 -8.61
C ILE A 96 11.75 13.85 -8.85
N SER A 97 11.88 12.76 -8.09
CA SER A 97 13.00 11.82 -8.24
C SER A 97 12.62 10.69 -9.19
N ARG A 98 13.00 10.82 -10.47
CA ARG A 98 13.15 9.65 -11.34
C ARG A 98 14.50 8.96 -11.09
N PRO A 99 14.58 7.64 -11.33
CA PRO A 99 15.77 6.86 -11.04
C PRO A 99 16.83 7.17 -12.10
N GLY A 100 17.97 7.65 -11.65
CA GLY A 100 19.12 7.94 -12.50
C GLY A 100 19.34 9.43 -12.71
N ARG A 101 20.19 10.00 -11.84
CA ARG A 101 20.85 11.30 -11.97
C ARG A 101 19.94 12.53 -11.94
N GLY A 102 20.38 13.55 -11.21
CA GLY A 102 19.75 14.86 -11.17
C GLY A 102 19.51 15.38 -12.59
N ARG A 103 18.24 15.42 -13.00
CA ARG A 103 17.83 16.32 -14.06
C ARG A 103 17.82 17.71 -13.45
N ARG A 104 18.90 18.47 -13.65
CA ARG A 104 18.79 19.93 -13.67
C ARG A 104 17.62 20.25 -14.61
N PHE A 105 16.78 21.20 -14.24
CA PHE A 105 15.76 21.74 -15.13
C PHE A 105 16.47 22.32 -16.35
N HIS A 106 16.75 21.48 -17.34
CA HIS A 106 17.18 21.94 -18.64
C HIS A 106 15.93 22.45 -19.34
N ALA A 107 16.02 23.68 -19.85
CA ALA A 107 15.01 24.33 -20.66
C ALA A 107 14.62 23.40 -21.82
N GLY A 108 13.58 22.60 -21.61
CA GLY A 108 12.91 21.79 -22.62
C GLY A 108 11.63 22.49 -23.08
N PRO A 109 11.13 22.17 -24.28
CA PRO A 109 10.16 22.98 -24.98
C PRO A 109 8.86 23.05 -24.18
N ARG A 110 8.39 24.28 -23.98
CA ARG A 110 7.07 24.56 -23.39
C ARG A 110 6.00 24.16 -24.43
N ILE A 111 4.76 24.01 -23.98
CA ILE A 111 3.58 23.51 -24.73
C ILE A 111 3.22 24.36 -25.99
N VAL A 112 4.09 25.29 -26.42
CA VAL A 112 3.89 26.16 -27.60
C VAL A 112 4.59 25.65 -28.87
N ASP A 113 5.51 24.67 -28.78
CA ASP A 113 6.23 24.18 -29.98
C ASP A 113 5.46 23.07 -30.71
N VAL A 114 4.41 23.46 -31.45
CA VAL A 114 3.60 22.55 -32.30
C VAL A 114 4.10 22.51 -33.76
N LEU A 115 5.17 23.22 -34.11
CA LEU A 115 5.61 23.39 -35.51
C LEU A 115 7.04 22.90 -35.82
N GLY A 116 7.62 22.05 -34.97
CA GLY A 116 8.94 21.46 -35.22
C GLY A 116 8.85 19.97 -35.55
N LEU A 117 9.37 19.56 -36.70
CA LEU A 117 9.62 18.14 -37.04
C LEU A 117 10.63 17.55 -36.04
N ILE A 118 10.14 16.87 -35.01
CA ILE A 118 11.00 16.19 -34.03
C ILE A 118 11.43 14.83 -34.60
N ALA A 119 12.73 14.68 -34.84
CA ALA A 119 13.35 13.38 -35.14
C ALA A 119 13.14 12.43 -33.96
N VAL A 120 12.28 11.42 -34.15
CA VAL A 120 11.99 10.40 -33.15
C VAL A 120 13.21 9.48 -33.02
N SER A 121 14.02 9.68 -31.99
CA SER A 121 15.03 8.67 -31.62
C SER A 121 14.33 7.35 -31.31
N PRO A 122 14.85 6.20 -31.78
CA PRO A 122 14.18 4.91 -31.62
C PRO A 122 13.97 4.64 -30.14
N THR A 123 12.69 4.47 -29.79
CA THR A 123 12.25 4.21 -28.43
C THR A 123 12.94 2.94 -27.97
N GLN A 124 13.86 3.09 -27.02
CA GLN A 124 14.44 2.00 -26.27
C GLN A 124 13.28 1.10 -25.83
N ARG A 125 13.23 -0.13 -26.35
CA ARG A 125 12.17 -1.09 -26.03
C ARG A 125 12.24 -1.36 -24.54
N ASP A 126 11.46 -0.62 -23.77
CA ASP A 126 11.19 -0.92 -22.37
C ASP A 126 10.58 -2.31 -22.33
N THR A 127 11.39 -3.29 -21.91
CA THR A 127 10.97 -4.65 -21.60
C THR A 127 9.66 -4.62 -20.81
N PRO A 128 8.66 -5.47 -21.14
CA PRO A 128 7.34 -5.37 -20.55
C PRO A 128 7.46 -5.49 -19.02
N ALA A 129 7.09 -4.44 -18.30
CA ALA A 129 6.96 -4.41 -16.84
C ALA A 129 5.78 -5.27 -16.35
N LYS A 130 5.69 -6.52 -16.82
CA LYS A 130 4.70 -7.55 -16.45
C LYS A 130 5.31 -8.50 -15.40
N PRO A 131 5.47 -8.01 -14.16
CA PRO A 131 5.15 -8.85 -12.98
C PRO A 131 4.48 -8.07 -11.82
N ARG A 132 4.01 -6.83 -12.04
CA ARG A 132 3.54 -5.96 -10.94
C ARG A 132 2.15 -6.30 -10.39
N LEU A 133 1.26 -6.92 -11.16
CA LEU A 133 -0.13 -7.16 -10.73
C LEU A 133 -0.26 -8.48 -9.99
N GLU A 134 0.18 -9.57 -10.61
CA GLU A 134 0.23 -10.91 -9.98
C GLU A 134 1.01 -10.89 -8.68
N GLY A 135 2.19 -10.26 -8.65
CA GLY A 135 2.98 -10.11 -7.43
C GLY A 135 2.27 -9.33 -6.31
N ARG A 136 1.38 -8.37 -6.65
CA ARG A 136 0.55 -7.68 -5.66
C ARG A 136 -0.58 -8.54 -5.15
N ILE A 137 -1.22 -9.30 -6.03
CA ILE A 137 -2.31 -10.21 -5.66
C ILE A 137 -1.78 -11.31 -4.76
N ALA A 138 -0.68 -11.97 -5.14
CA ALA A 138 -0.03 -13.00 -4.32
C ALA A 138 0.40 -12.46 -2.95
N ALA A 139 0.93 -11.24 -2.90
CA ALA A 139 1.30 -10.60 -1.64
C ALA A 139 0.07 -10.24 -0.78
N LEU A 140 -1.05 -9.86 -1.39
CA LEU A 140 -2.31 -9.61 -0.68
C LEU A 140 -2.92 -10.93 -0.17
N GLN A 141 -2.90 -12.00 -0.95
CA GLN A 141 -3.32 -13.34 -0.53
C GLN A 141 -2.54 -13.78 0.71
N LYS A 142 -1.20 -13.70 0.67
CA LYS A 142 -0.35 -14.00 1.84
C LYS A 142 -0.67 -13.14 3.06
N ALA A 143 -1.01 -11.86 2.86
CA ALA A 143 -1.37 -10.98 3.96
C ALA A 143 -2.75 -11.32 4.57
N VAL A 144 -3.67 -11.82 3.75
CA VAL A 144 -5.00 -12.28 4.16
C VAL A 144 -4.96 -13.71 4.73
N GLU A 145 -3.97 -14.52 4.40
CA GLU A 145 -3.75 -15.82 5.06
C GLU A 145 -3.22 -15.65 6.49
N ALA A 146 -2.37 -14.66 6.74
CA ALA A 146 -1.71 -14.44 8.03
C ALA A 146 -1.85 -12.99 8.55
N PRO A 147 -3.08 -12.51 8.82
CA PRO A 147 -3.31 -11.12 9.23
C PRO A 147 -2.69 -10.79 10.59
N GLU A 148 -2.74 -11.74 11.52
CA GLU A 148 -2.23 -11.59 12.89
C GLU A 148 -0.71 -11.34 12.90
N ARG A 149 0.03 -12.03 12.03
CA ARG A 149 1.48 -11.82 11.88
C ARG A 149 1.80 -10.39 11.47
N HIS A 150 0.99 -9.82 10.56
CA HIS A 150 1.13 -8.44 10.14
C HIS A 150 0.73 -7.46 11.25
N ALA A 151 -0.34 -7.76 11.98
CA ALA A 151 -0.82 -6.97 13.11
C ALA A 151 0.20 -6.93 14.26
N LEU A 152 0.72 -8.07 14.68
CA LEU A 152 1.74 -8.18 15.73
C LEU A 152 3.01 -7.41 15.35
N ARG A 153 3.45 -7.52 14.08
CA ARG A 153 4.61 -6.75 13.59
C ARG A 153 4.35 -5.25 13.62
N LEU A 154 3.13 -4.82 13.31
CA LEU A 154 2.73 -3.42 13.36
C LEU A 154 2.70 -2.90 14.81
N ALA A 155 2.04 -3.63 15.71
CA ALA A 155 1.95 -3.30 17.14
C ALA A 155 3.35 -3.17 17.76
N ARG A 156 4.22 -4.18 17.57
CA ARG A 156 5.63 -4.13 18.03
C ARG A 156 6.43 -2.99 17.40
N ARG A 157 6.14 -2.60 16.16
CA ARG A 157 6.80 -1.46 15.52
C ARG A 157 6.35 -0.14 16.16
N ARG A 158 5.07 0.00 16.46
CA ARG A 158 4.52 1.20 17.10
C ARG A 158 4.99 1.34 18.54
N ALA A 159 4.95 0.26 19.33
CA ALA A 159 5.48 0.26 20.69
C ALA A 159 6.95 0.73 20.73
N ARG A 160 7.81 0.19 19.85
CA ARG A 160 9.20 0.63 19.69
C ARG A 160 9.39 2.08 19.24
N ALA A 161 8.44 2.60 18.45
CA ALA A 161 8.50 3.96 17.96
C ALA A 161 8.00 4.98 18.99
N LEU A 162 7.13 4.56 19.91
CA LEU A 162 6.66 5.36 21.02
C LEU A 162 7.66 5.40 22.18
N SER A 163 8.41 4.31 22.38
CA SER A 163 9.46 4.19 23.42
C SER A 163 10.82 4.79 23.03
N SER A 164 10.93 5.49 21.91
CA SER A 164 12.20 6.01 21.39
C SER A 164 12.17 7.53 21.42
N ASP A 165 13.24 8.15 21.94
CA ASP A 165 13.41 9.62 21.98
C ASP A 165 13.73 10.24 20.61
N GLY A 166 13.95 9.41 19.58
CA GLY A 166 14.22 9.85 18.23
C GLY A 166 12.98 10.37 17.48
N PRO A 167 13.16 10.93 16.27
CA PRO A 167 12.05 11.35 15.43
C PRO A 167 11.10 10.19 15.16
N ARG A 168 9.85 10.34 15.60
CA ARG A 168 8.84 9.28 15.54
C ARG A 168 8.52 8.93 14.09
N PRO A 169 8.78 7.68 13.63
CA PRO A 169 8.38 7.27 12.30
C PRO A 169 6.85 7.19 12.19
N ARG A 170 6.33 7.24 10.95
CA ARG A 170 4.89 7.05 10.68
C ARG A 170 4.37 5.78 11.37
N LEU A 171 3.43 5.96 12.29
CA LEU A 171 2.84 4.90 13.11
C LEU A 171 1.65 4.21 12.42
N THR A 172 0.87 4.97 11.66
CA THR A 172 -0.31 4.46 10.96
C THR A 172 0.04 4.04 9.53
N PRO A 173 -0.29 2.80 9.11
CA PRO A 173 -0.13 2.36 7.73
C PRO A 173 -1.08 3.06 6.74
N LEU A 174 -2.11 3.74 7.25
CA LEU A 174 -3.20 4.33 6.47
C LEU A 174 -2.84 5.72 5.96
N ARG A 175 -3.22 6.03 4.74
CA ARG A 175 -3.05 7.37 4.16
C ARG A 175 -4.04 8.36 4.81
N PRO A 176 -3.64 9.62 5.01
CA PRO A 176 -4.60 10.70 5.28
C PRO A 176 -5.64 10.80 4.15
N GLY A 177 -6.92 10.98 4.51
CA GLY A 177 -8.02 11.12 3.56
C GLY A 177 -8.76 9.81 3.27
N TRP A 178 -9.32 9.72 2.06
CA TRP A 178 -10.18 8.61 1.61
C TRP A 178 -9.37 7.36 1.21
N PRO A 179 -9.87 6.14 1.46
CA PRO A 179 -9.24 4.92 0.98
C PRO A 179 -9.08 4.91 -0.55
N PRO A 180 -7.99 4.35 -1.09
CA PRO A 180 -7.82 4.24 -2.52
C PRO A 180 -8.89 3.35 -3.13
N GLY A 181 -9.50 3.82 -4.22
CA GLY A 181 -10.50 3.07 -4.98
C GLY A 181 -11.91 3.06 -4.37
N ILE A 182 -12.15 3.78 -3.26
CA ILE A 182 -13.49 3.79 -2.65
C ILE A 182 -14.57 4.36 -3.58
N ARG A 183 -14.25 5.38 -4.37
CA ARG A 183 -15.16 5.97 -5.39
C ARG A 183 -15.04 5.30 -6.76
N GLY A 184 -14.51 4.08 -6.81
CA GLY A 184 -14.36 3.33 -8.06
C GLY A 184 -15.69 2.76 -8.52
N ARG A 185 -16.00 2.87 -9.82
CA ARG A 185 -17.20 2.25 -10.41
C ARG A 185 -17.26 0.73 -10.21
N GLU A 186 -16.09 0.09 -10.18
CA GLU A 186 -15.98 -1.37 -9.99
C GLU A 186 -16.10 -1.78 -8.52
N THR A 187 -16.06 -0.84 -7.58
CA THR A 187 -16.00 -1.15 -6.15
C THR A 187 -17.38 -1.60 -5.66
N PRO A 188 -17.52 -2.83 -5.12
CA PRO A 188 -18.81 -3.31 -4.62
C PRO A 188 -19.35 -2.43 -3.50
N GLY A 189 -20.67 -2.18 -3.47
CA GLY A 189 -21.30 -1.31 -2.47
C GLY A 189 -21.02 -1.72 -1.02
N TRP A 190 -20.96 -3.03 -0.74
CA TRP A 190 -20.58 -3.55 0.58
C TRP A 190 -19.15 -3.17 0.98
N LEU A 191 -18.22 -3.13 0.02
CA LEU A 191 -16.82 -2.80 0.27
C LEU A 191 -16.68 -1.32 0.59
N THR A 192 -17.42 -0.47 -0.13
CA THR A 192 -17.51 0.97 0.14
C THR A 192 -18.05 1.23 1.55
N ALA A 193 -19.19 0.65 1.90
CA ALA A 193 -19.81 0.82 3.22
C ALA A 193 -18.86 0.41 4.35
N VAL A 194 -18.24 -0.77 4.24
CA VAL A 194 -17.27 -1.24 5.23
C VAL A 194 -16.05 -0.31 5.32
N LEU A 195 -15.52 0.16 4.18
CA LEU A 195 -14.38 1.07 4.19
C LEU A 195 -14.70 2.39 4.88
N ASP A 196 -15.92 2.90 4.74
CA ASP A 196 -16.39 4.09 5.44
C ASP A 196 -16.50 3.85 6.94
N ASP A 197 -17.19 2.77 7.35
CA ASP A 197 -17.34 2.37 8.76
C ASP A 197 -15.98 2.22 9.45
N LEU A 198 -15.05 1.49 8.83
CA LEU A 198 -13.70 1.30 9.37
C LEU A 198 -12.91 2.62 9.42
N THR A 199 -13.11 3.51 8.44
CA THR A 199 -12.41 4.79 8.43
C THR A 199 -12.89 5.69 9.57
N VAL A 200 -14.19 5.69 9.86
CA VAL A 200 -14.75 6.40 11.03
C VAL A 200 -14.20 5.80 12.31
N GLN A 201 -14.27 4.47 12.47
CA GLN A 201 -13.79 3.79 13.66
C GLN A 201 -12.31 4.10 13.98
N ILE A 202 -11.45 4.11 12.96
CA ILE A 202 -10.02 4.35 13.14
C ILE A 202 -9.73 5.83 13.43
N ARG A 203 -10.52 6.76 12.90
CA ARG A 203 -10.36 8.21 13.15
C ARG A 203 -10.87 8.65 14.51
N CYS A 204 -11.93 8.03 15.01
CA CYS A 204 -12.50 8.30 16.33
C CYS A 204 -11.69 7.66 17.47
N ARG A 205 -10.52 7.08 17.19
CA ARG A 205 -9.68 6.47 18.20
C ARG A 205 -9.10 7.55 19.13
N PRO A 206 -9.22 7.41 20.46
CA PRO A 206 -8.55 8.32 21.37
C PRO A 206 -7.03 8.24 21.18
N PRO A 207 -6.29 9.36 21.33
CA PRO A 207 -4.84 9.32 21.29
C PRO A 207 -4.32 8.35 22.36
N PRO A 208 -3.18 7.66 22.11
CA PRO A 208 -2.59 6.81 23.12
C PRO A 208 -2.31 7.63 24.38
N SER A 209 -2.70 7.10 25.54
CA SER A 209 -2.35 7.65 26.84
C SER A 209 -0.83 7.62 26.98
N PHE A 210 -0.21 8.80 27.13
CA PHE A 210 1.21 8.97 27.34
C PHE A 210 1.58 8.71 28.79
#